data_AF-A0A0J5GLY9-F1
#
_entry.id   AF-A0A0J5GLY9-F1
#
_cell.length_a   1.000
_cell.length_b   1.000
_cell.length_c   1.000
_cell.angle_alpha   90.00
_cell.angle_beta   90.00
_cell.angle_gamma   90.00
#
_symmetry.space_group_name_H-M   'P 1'
#
loop_
_entity.id
_entity.type
_entity.pdbx_description
1 polymer ?
#
loop_
_entity_poly.entity_id
_entity_poly.type
_entity_poly.pdbx_seq_one_letter_code
_entity_poly.pdbx_strand_id
1 'polypeptide(L)' 'SGDRIRILNNLQSVLETIPEEGRNQVIVAHSFAEGISLGQIPNMGTVIVKPRGIGNGYEIVDQLSLSDLSTLGN' A
#
# COMPACT_ATOMS: atom_id res chain seq x y z
N SER A 1 -10.23 20.52 -3.81
CA SER A 1 -9.16 20.93 -4.75
C SER A 1 -8.86 19.78 -5.69
N GLY A 2 -8.70 20.04 -6.99
CA GLY A 2 -8.42 19.00 -8.01
C GLY A 2 -7.13 18.22 -7.76
N ASP A 3 -6.15 18.84 -7.09
CA ASP A 3 -4.85 18.22 -6.78
C ASP A 3 -4.98 16.99 -5.87
N ARG A 4 -5.89 17.02 -4.89
CA ARG A 4 -6.15 15.87 -4.01
C ARG A 4 -6.62 14.66 -4.81
N ILE A 5 -7.57 14.86 -5.72
CA ILE A 5 -8.10 13.77 -6.57
C ILE A 5 -6.99 13.21 -7.45
N ARG A 6 -6.13 14.07 -8.03
CA ARG A 6 -5.01 13.64 -8.85
C ARG A 6 -4.00 12.79 -8.06
N ILE A 7 -3.65 13.21 -6.84
CA ILE A 7 -2.72 12.47 -5.97
C ILE A 7 -3.29 11.09 -5.62
N LEU A 8 -4.59 11.02 -5.29
CA LEU A 8 -5.24 9.75 -4.95
C LEU A 8 -5.32 8.80 -6.15
N ASN A 9 -5.66 9.30 -7.32
CA ASN A 9 -5.70 8.49 -8.54
C ASN A 9 -4.31 7.96 -8.91
N ASN A 10 -3.26 8.78 -8.74
CA ASN A 10 -1.89 8.35 -8.98
C ASN A 10 -1.48 7.24 -7.99
N LEU A 11 -1.78 7.40 -6.71
CA LEU A 11 -1.49 6.38 -5.71
C LEU A 11 -2.24 5.08 -6.01
N GLN A 12 -3.51 5.16 -6.39
CA GLN A 12 -4.29 3.98 -6.79
C GLN A 12 -3.62 3.25 -7.97
N SER A 13 -3.23 3.97 -9.02
CA SER A 13 -2.54 3.39 -10.18
C SER A 13 -1.24 2.68 -9.78
N VAL A 14 -0.47 3.25 -8.84
CA VAL A 14 0.74 2.62 -8.30
C VAL A 14 0.40 1.32 -7.57
N LEU A 15 -0.63 1.30 -6.73
CA LEU A 15 -1.02 0.09 -5.97
C LEU A 15 -1.67 -1.00 -6.84
N GLU A 16 -2.19 -0.63 -8.02
CA GLU A 16 -2.75 -1.55 -9.01
C GLU A 16 -1.69 -2.09 -9.99
N THR A 17 -0.50 -1.51 -10.01
CA THR A 17 0.58 -1.93 -10.92
C THR A 17 1.12 -3.29 -10.49
N ILE A 18 1.03 -4.27 -11.38
CA ILE A 18 1.59 -5.60 -11.14
C ILE A 18 3.12 -5.49 -11.32
N PRO A 19 3.93 -5.81 -10.28
CA PRO A 19 5.38 -5.83 -10.40
C PRO A 19 5.83 -6.90 -11.40
N GLU A 20 7.06 -6.78 -11.88
CA GLU A 20 7.67 -7.81 -12.73
C GLU A 20 7.61 -9.20 -12.07
N GLU A 21 7.44 -10.24 -12.88
CA GLU A 21 7.32 -11.61 -12.39
C GLU A 21 8.51 -11.99 -11.51
N GLY A 22 8.21 -12.59 -10.35
CA GLY A 22 9.21 -12.97 -9.34
C GLY A 22 9.74 -11.81 -8.51
N ARG A 23 9.16 -10.60 -8.59
CA ARG A 23 9.55 -9.42 -7.80
C ARG A 23 8.40 -8.87 -6.96
N ASN A 24 8.78 -8.15 -5.90
CA ASN A 24 7.89 -7.30 -5.11
C ASN A 24 8.31 -5.84 -5.25
N GLN A 25 7.34 -4.93 -5.19
CA GLN A 25 7.59 -3.50 -5.08
C GLN A 25 7.42 -3.05 -3.63
N VAL A 26 8.39 -2.32 -3.10
CA VAL A 26 8.35 -1.76 -1.75
C VAL A 26 8.25 -0.24 -1.85
N ILE A 27 7.26 0.34 -1.16
CA ILE A 27 7.00 1.78 -1.14
C ILE A 27 7.13 2.26 0.30
N VAL A 28 7.99 3.25 0.53
CA VAL A 28 8.18 3.88 1.85
C VAL A 28 7.59 5.28 1.80
N ALA A 29 6.61 5.54 2.67
CA ALA A 29 5.91 6.82 2.74
C ALA A 29 5.84 7.30 4.20
N HIS A 30 5.71 8.61 4.39
CA HIS A 30 5.70 9.22 5.72
C HIS A 30 4.33 9.12 6.42
N SER A 31 3.23 9.13 5.66
CA SER A 31 1.88 8.91 6.19
C SER A 31 0.89 8.64 5.06
N PHE A 32 -0.18 7.94 5.39
CA PHE A 32 -1.37 7.81 4.55
C PHE A 32 -2.52 8.57 5.18
N ALA A 33 -3.28 9.29 4.36
CA ALA A 33 -4.41 10.07 4.83
C ALA A 33 -5.52 9.13 5.34
N GLU A 34 -6.07 9.46 6.50
CA GLU A 34 -7.19 8.73 7.10
C GLU A 34 -8.40 8.69 6.16
N GLY A 35 -9.06 7.52 6.10
CA GLY A 35 -10.28 7.33 5.31
C GLY A 35 -10.06 7.28 3.79
N ILE A 36 -8.82 7.14 3.31
CA ILE A 36 -8.52 7.02 1.89
C ILE A 36 -7.57 5.85 1.61
N SER A 37 -7.88 5.06 0.58
CA SER A 37 -7.03 3.99 0.05
C SER A 37 -6.68 2.93 1.10
N LEU A 38 -5.49 2.98 1.68
CA LEU A 38 -4.99 2.01 2.67
C LEU A 38 -5.41 2.33 4.12
N GLY A 39 -6.06 3.48 4.35
CA GLY A 39 -6.43 3.93 5.69
C GLY A 39 -5.23 4.46 6.47
N GLN A 40 -5.39 4.65 7.79
CA GLN A 40 -4.26 5.00 8.65
C GLN A 40 -3.34 3.79 8.80
N ILE A 41 -2.06 4.01 8.52
CA ILE A 41 -0.99 3.05 8.79
C ILE A 41 -0.19 3.60 9.97
N PRO A 42 -0.05 2.86 11.09
CA PRO A 42 0.70 3.32 12.25
C PRO A 42 2.19 3.48 11.92
N ASN A 43 2.96 4.08 12.83
CA ASN A 43 4.41 4.22 12.64
C ASN A 43 5.06 2.85 12.36
N MET A 44 5.84 2.78 11.28
CA MET A 44 6.43 1.55 10.75
C MET A 44 5.42 0.40 10.50
N GLY A 45 4.13 0.73 10.37
CA GLY A 45 3.14 -0.20 9.88
C GLY A 45 3.40 -0.53 8.42
N THR A 46 3.17 -1.77 8.05
CA THR A 46 3.34 -2.28 6.68
C THR A 46 2.02 -2.84 6.21
N VAL A 47 1.57 -2.43 5.03
CA VAL A 47 0.39 -3.00 4.38
C VAL A 47 0.86 -3.76 3.16
N ILE A 48 0.53 -5.05 3.09
CA ILE A 48 0.86 -5.89 1.95
C ILE A 48 -0.36 -5.91 1.04
N VAL A 49 -0.16 -5.57 -0.23
CA VAL A 49 -1.22 -5.55 -1.23
C VAL A 49 -0.92 -6.50 -2.38
N LYS A 50 -1.97 -7.07 -2.96
CA LYS A 50 -1.92 -7.84 -4.20
C LYS A 50 -2.64 -7.08 -5.31
N PRO A 51 -1.91 -6.52 -6.30
CA PRO A 51 -2.52 -5.82 -7.42
C PRO A 51 -3.33 -6.78 -8.28
N ARG A 52 -4.46 -6.30 -8.83
CA ARG A 52 -5.29 -7.01 -9.82
C ARG A 52 -5.13 -6.46 -11.24
N GLY A 53 -4.16 -5.55 -11.42
CA GLY A 53 -3.94 -4.80 -12.65
C GLY A 53 -4.64 -3.44 -12.65
N ILE A 54 -4.15 -2.53 -13.49
CA ILE A 54 -4.66 -1.17 -13.63
C ILE A 54 -6.16 -1.16 -13.92
N GLY A 55 -6.91 -0.39 -13.13
CA GLY A 55 -8.37 -0.27 -13.20
C GLY A 55 -9.15 -1.37 -12.47
N ASN A 56 -8.48 -2.42 -11.96
CA ASN A 56 -9.12 -3.56 -11.28
C ASN A 56 -8.96 -3.53 -9.75
N GLY A 57 -8.34 -2.47 -9.21
CA GLY A 57 -8.03 -2.38 -7.79
C GLY A 57 -6.92 -3.33 -7.35
N TYR A 58 -6.83 -3.46 -6.03
CA TYR A 58 -5.90 -4.33 -5.34
C TYR A 58 -6.60 -4.92 -4.11
N GLU A 59 -6.01 -5.97 -3.58
CA GLU A 59 -6.45 -6.62 -2.35
C GLU A 59 -5.44 -6.36 -1.25
N ILE A 60 -5.92 -6.00 -0.05
CA ILE A 60 -5.06 -5.97 1.14
C ILE A 60 -4.95 -7.41 1.64
N VAL A 61 -3.76 -8.00 1.55
CA VAL A 61 -3.53 -9.38 1.98
C VAL A 61 -3.07 -9.46 3.43
N ASP A 62 -2.41 -8.41 3.94
CA ASP A 62 -1.98 -8.36 5.33
C ASP A 62 -1.70 -6.92 5.80
N GLN A 63 -1.74 -6.71 7.11
CA GLN A 63 -1.32 -5.49 7.78
C GLN A 63 -0.47 -5.85 9.00
N LEU A 64 0.77 -5.38 9.00
CA LEU A 64 1.74 -5.67 10.04
C LEU A 64 2.03 -4.41 10.83
N SER A 65 1.98 -4.51 12.15
CA SER A 65 2.51 -3.52 13.06
C SER A 65 4.02 -3.71 13.27
N LEU A 66 4.68 -2.70 13.83
CA LEU A 66 6.09 -2.82 14.21
C LEU A 66 6.34 -3.99 15.17
N SER A 67 5.40 -4.30 16.06
CA SER A 67 5.49 -5.46 16.96
C SER A 67 5.43 -6.79 16.20
N ASP A 68 4.59 -6.90 15.18
CA ASP A 68 4.47 -8.14 14.40
C ASP A 68 5.77 -8.44 13.65
N LEU A 69 6.45 -7.40 13.15
CA LEU A 69 7.75 -7.52 12.48
C LEU A 69 8.82 -8.16 13.36
N SER A 70 8.77 -7.96 14.68
CA SER A 70 9.73 -8.57 15.62
C SER A 70 9.66 -10.10 15.66
N THR A 71 8.58 -10.69 15.15
CA THR A 71 8.34 -12.14 15.15
C THR A 71 8.64 -12.84 13.83
N LEU A 72 8.85 -12.08 12.74
CA LEU A 72 9.05 -12.64 11.38
C LEU A 72 10.45 -13.22 11.12
N GLY A 73 11.42 -12.94 12.00
CA GLY A 73 12.81 -13.40 11.87
C GLY A 73 13.15 -14.67 12.65
N ASN A 74 12.16 -15.32 13.28
CA ASN A 74 12.33 -16.52 14.11
C ASN A 74 11.82 -17.78 13.41
#